data_AF-A0A7V1F8L9-F1
#
_entry.id   AF-A0A7V1F8L9-F1
#
_cell.length_a   1.000
_cell.length_b   1.000
_cell.length_c   1.000
_cell.angle_alpha   90.00
_cell.angle_beta   90.00
_cell.angle_gamma   90.00
#
_symmetry.space_group_name_H-M   'P 1'
#
loop_
_entity.id
_entity.type
_entity.pdbx_description
1 polymer ?
#
loop_
_entity_poly.entity_id
_entity_poly.type
_entity_poly.pdbx_seq_one_letter_code
_entity_poly.pdbx_strand_id
1 'polypeptide(L)' 'MVSLRIKVEDMEKEEIINALKKCDWVKVRAAKYLGITERMIGYKIKKYRIKKEGGTTV' A
#
# COMPACT_ATOMS: atom_id res chain seq x y z
N MET A 1 9.81 22.11 8.77
CA MET A 1 8.58 21.92 9.57
C MET A 1 7.71 20.89 8.83
N VAL A 2 7.55 19.67 9.36
CA VAL A 2 6.80 18.60 8.66
C VAL A 2 5.31 18.82 8.89
N SER A 3 4.55 19.00 7.81
CA SER A 3 3.10 19.24 7.87
C SER A 3 2.32 17.98 8.22
N LEU A 4 1.18 18.12 8.91
CA LEU A 4 0.30 16.99 9.28
C LEU A 4 -0.10 16.12 8.08
N ARG A 5 -0.26 16.74 6.91
CA ARG A 5 -0.58 16.04 5.65
C ARG A 5 0.45 14.97 5.31
N ILE A 6 1.74 15.27 5.46
CA ILE A 6 2.83 14.34 5.13
C ILE A 6 2.78 13.13 6.07
N LYS A 7 2.58 13.37 7.38
CA LYS A 7 2.47 12.29 8.37
C LYS A 7 1.31 11.33 8.07
N VAL A 8 0.15 11.87 7.67
CA VAL A 8 -1.00 11.03 7.31
C VAL A 8 -0.71 10.22 6.06
N GLU A 9 -0.03 10.79 5.07
CA GLU A 9 0.35 10.06 3.85
C GLU A 9 1.37 8.95 4.12
N ASP A 10 2.33 9.17 5.02
CA ASP A 10 3.30 8.14 5.41
C ASP A 10 2.63 7.00 6.18
N MET A 11 1.78 7.32 7.17
CA MET A 11 1.01 6.31 7.90
C MET A 11 0.10 5.50 6.97
N GLU A 12 -0.57 6.17 6.04
CA GLU A 12 -1.43 5.49 5.06
C GLU A 12 -0.62 4.56 4.15
N LYS A 13 0.57 4.99 3.71
CA LYS A 13 1.47 4.16 2.91
C LYS A 13 1.95 2.93 3.69
N GLU A 14 2.36 3.09 4.95
CA GLU A 14 2.80 1.98 5.80
C GLU A 14 1.68 0.95 6.00
N GLU A 15 0.45 1.39 6.27
CA GLU A 15 -0.69 0.49 6.44
C GLU A 15 -0.98 -0.31 5.16
N ILE A 16 -0.89 0.31 3.98
CA ILE A 16 -1.06 -0.39 2.71
C ILE A 16 0.03 -1.43 2.49
N ILE A 17 1.29 -1.09 2.81
CA ILE A 17 2.42 -2.03 2.71
C ILE A 17 2.21 -3.20 3.68
N ASN A 18 1.77 -2.94 4.90
CA ASN A 18 1.52 -3.95 5.91
C ASN A 18 0.38 -4.91 5.47
N ALA A 19 -0.72 -4.35 4.97
CA ALA A 19 -1.83 -5.14 4.43
C ALA A 19 -1.40 -5.99 3.22
N LEU A 20 -0.59 -5.43 2.31
CA LEU A 20 -0.02 -6.18 1.19
C LEU A 20 0.89 -7.30 1.68
N LYS A 21 1.78 -7.04 2.64
CA LYS A 21 2.67 -8.07 3.21
C LYS A 21 1.88 -9.22 3.88
N LYS A 22 0.87 -8.90 4.69
CA LYS A 22 -0.02 -9.89 5.34
C LYS A 22 -0.85 -10.70 4.34
N CYS A 23 -1.09 -10.16 3.15
CA CYS A 23 -1.91 -10.77 2.12
C CYS A 23 -1.10 -11.34 0.95
N ASP A 24 0.19 -11.66 1.13
CA ASP A 24 1.07 -12.19 0.08
C ASP A 24 1.16 -11.32 -1.18
N TRP A 25 1.03 -10.00 -1.02
CA TRP A 25 0.97 -9.01 -2.09
C TRP A 25 -0.24 -9.14 -3.03
N VAL A 26 -1.28 -9.87 -2.61
CA VAL A 26 -2.54 -9.99 -3.35
C VAL A 26 -3.39 -8.75 -3.11
N LYS A 27 -3.51 -7.90 -4.14
CA LYS A 27 -4.24 -6.60 -4.08
C LYS A 27 -5.68 -6.75 -3.60
N VAL A 28 -6.40 -7.76 -4.11
CA VAL A 28 -7.80 -8.01 -3.73
C VAL A 28 -7.93 -8.35 -2.24
N ARG A 29 -7.01 -9.18 -1.72
CA ARG A 29 -7.00 -9.57 -0.31
C ARG A 29 -6.61 -8.40 0.58
N ALA A 30 -5.59 -7.63 0.20
CA ALA A 30 -5.18 -6.42 0.91
C ALA A 30 -6.28 -5.35 0.90
N ALA A 31 -7.01 -5.19 -0.20
CA ALA A 31 -8.15 -4.29 -0.28
C ALA A 31 -9.27 -4.72 0.68
N LYS A 32 -9.62 -6.01 0.68
CA LYS A 32 -10.58 -6.58 1.64
C LYS A 32 -10.11 -6.41 3.09
N TYR A 33 -8.82 -6.62 3.36
CA TYR A 33 -8.23 -6.45 4.69
C TYR A 33 -8.32 -5.00 5.19
N LEU A 34 -8.09 -4.04 4.31
CA LEU A 34 -8.20 -2.60 4.60
C LEU A 34 -9.65 -2.08 4.56
N GLY A 35 -10.63 -2.91 4.21
CA GLY A 35 -12.02 -2.49 4.06
C GLY A 35 -12.29 -1.53 2.90
N ILE A 36 -11.43 -1.55 1.87
CA ILE A 36 -11.54 -0.67 0.69
C ILE A 36 -11.74 -1.48 -0.58
N THR A 37 -12.14 -0.79 -1.66
CA THR A 37 -12.25 -1.39 -2.98
C THR A 37 -10.87 -1.65 -3.59
N GLU A 38 -10.76 -2.71 -4.40
CA GLU A 38 -9.54 -3.02 -5.18
C GLU A 38 -9.06 -1.83 -6.03
N ARG A 39 -10.01 -1.06 -6.60
CA ARG A 39 -9.67 0.13 -7.38
C ARG A 39 -8.92 1.17 -6.52
N MET A 40 -9.39 1.37 -5.30
CA MET A 40 -8.83 2.34 -4.36
C MET A 40 -7.42 1.95 -3.93
N ILE A 41 -7.19 0.67 -3.59
CA ILE A 41 -5.84 0.20 -3.27
C ILE A 41 -4.92 0.30 -4.49
N GLY A 42 -5.42 0.01 -5.70
CA GLY A 42 -4.67 0.16 -6.94
C GLY A 42 -4.22 1.61 -7.19
N TYR A 43 -5.09 2.58 -6.96
CA TYR A 43 -4.73 4.00 -7.03
C TYR A 43 -3.66 4.37 -6.02
N LYS A 44 -3.80 3.96 -4.75
CA LYS A 44 -2.83 4.27 -3.70
C LYS A 44 -1.47 3.59 -3.94
N ILE A 45 -1.46 2.34 -4.39
CA ILE A 45 -0.22 1.63 -4.79
C ILE A 45 0.51 2.40 -5.90
N LYS A 46 -0.22 2.88 -6.93
CA LYS A 46 0.38 3.71 -7.99
C LYS A 46 0.87 5.06 -7.45
N LYS A 47 0.05 5.76 -6.64
CA LYS A 47 0.37 7.06 -6.05
C LYS A 47 1.65 6.99 -5.21
N TYR A 48 1.75 6.00 -4.33
CA TYR A 48 2.87 5.83 -3.41
C TYR A 48 4.02 4.97 -3.97
N ARG A 49 3.91 4.54 -5.24
CA ARG A 49 4.87 3.68 -5.94
C ARG A 49 5.28 2.45 -5.13
N ILE A 50 4.32 1.82 -4.45
CA ILE A 50 4.56 0.64 -3.62
C ILE A 50 4.92 -0.54 -4.52
N LYS A 51 6.06 -1.16 -4.28
CA LYS A 51 6.57 -2.32 -5.03
C LYS A 51 7.03 -3.41 -4.07
N LYS A 52 6.91 -4.66 -4.50
CA LYS A 52 7.47 -5.81 -3.78
C LYS A 52 8.99 -5.75 -3.92
N GLU A 53 9.72 -5.59 -2.82
CA GLU A 53 11.19 -5.56 -2.77
C GLU A 53 11.84 -6.94 -3.01
N GLY A 54 11.27 -7.78 -3.86
CA GLY A 54 11.70 -9.17 -4.03
C GLY A 54 11.34 -9.79 -5.36
N GLY A 55 11.41 -9.00 -6.43
CA GLY A 55 11.46 -9.52 -7.80
C GLY A 55 12.89 -9.40 -8.31
N THR A 56 13.74 -10.36 -7.91
CA THR A 56 15.05 -10.60 -8.55
C THR A 56 14.83 -10.67 -10.06
N THR A 57 15.33 -9.68 -10.79
CA THR A 57 15.72 -9.93 -12.17
C THR A 57 17.19 -10.33 -12.10
N VAL A 58 17.45 -11.52 -12.63
CA VAL A 58 18.75 -12.13 -12.91
C VAL A 58 19.80 -11.15 -13.42
#